data_AF-A0A2S9VG21-F1
#
_entry.id   AF-A0A2S9VG21-F1
#
_cell.length_a   1.000
_cell.length_b   1.000
_cell.length_c   1.000
_cell.angle_alpha   90.00
_cell.angle_beta   90.00
_cell.angle_gamma   90.00
#
_symmetry.space_group_name_H-M   'P 1'
#
loop_
_entity.id
_entity.type
_entity.pdbx_description
1 polymer ?
#
loop_
_entity_poly.entity_id
_entity_poly.type
_entity_poly.pdbx_seq_one_letter_code
_entity_poly.pdbx_strand_id
1 'polypeptide(L)' 'MEFLTQLFDNTSPAQFAVVGASVLFVWFLPAMVAMMFNRKQVKLIALACIPAGFSLIAWGGVMVWAFTGNMVNRFNTNPS' A
#
# COMPACT_ATOMS: atom_id res chain seq x y z
N MET A 1 9.04 13.08 -26.69
CA MET A 1 8.18 11.92 -27.04
C MET A 1 9.00 10.72 -27.52
N GLU A 2 10.14 10.94 -28.18
CA GLU A 2 11.05 9.89 -28.69
C GLU A 2 11.47 8.82 -27.65
N PHE A 3 11.76 9.25 -26.42
CA PHE A 3 12.09 8.33 -25.33
C PHE A 3 10.94 7.37 -24.99
N LEU A 4 9.70 7.88 -24.92
CA LEU A 4 8.53 7.08 -24.62
C LEU A 4 8.24 6.09 -25.75
N THR A 5 8.32 6.53 -27.02
CA THR A 5 8.17 5.64 -28.18
C THR A 5 9.22 4.54 -28.20
N GLN A 6 10.49 4.88 -27.94
CA GLN A 6 11.56 3.89 -27.87
C GLN A 6 11.33 2.89 -26.72
N LEU A 7 10.85 3.34 -25.56
CA LEU A 7 10.46 2.45 -24.46
C LEU A 7 9.32 1.51 -24.88
N PHE A 8 8.27 2.01 -25.51
CA PHE A 8 7.14 1.18 -25.94
C PHE A 8 7.52 0.18 -27.05
N ASP A 9 8.42 0.56 -27.97
CA ASP A 9 8.86 -0.32 -29.08
C ASP A 9 9.84 -1.41 -28.64
N ASN A 10 10.64 -1.15 -27.60
CA ASN A 10 11.68 -2.07 -27.13
C ASN A 10 11.28 -2.86 -25.86
N THR A 11 10.09 -2.63 -25.31
CA THR A 11 9.63 -3.29 -24.09
C THR A 11 8.54 -4.31 -24.41
N SER A 12 8.76 -5.55 -24.01
CA SER A 12 7.77 -6.61 -24.19
C SER A 12 6.54 -6.41 -23.28
N PRO A 13 5.36 -6.96 -23.65
CA PRO A 13 4.17 -6.94 -22.78
C PRO A 13 4.43 -7.55 -21.40
N ALA A 14 5.29 -8.57 -21.32
CA ALA A 14 5.66 -9.21 -20.06
C ALA A 14 6.43 -8.25 -19.13
N GLN A 15 7.35 -7.45 -19.67
CA GLN A 15 8.08 -6.45 -18.88
C GLN A 15 7.13 -5.36 -18.34
N PHE A 16 6.17 -4.90 -19.14
CA PHE A 16 5.13 -3.98 -18.65
C PHE A 16 4.29 -4.60 -17.54
N ALA A 17 3.90 -5.87 -17.68
CA ALA A 17 3.15 -6.57 -16.65
C ALA A 17 3.95 -6.67 -15.34
N VAL A 18 5.26 -6.99 -15.41
CA VAL A 18 6.15 -7.05 -14.24
C VAL A 18 6.27 -5.69 -13.56
N VAL A 19 6.49 -4.62 -14.32
CA VAL A 19 6.56 -3.25 -13.75
C VAL A 19 5.23 -2.86 -13.12
N GLY A 20 4.10 -3.06 -13.81
CA GLY A 20 2.78 -2.76 -13.28
C GLY A 20 2.48 -3.53 -12.00
N ALA A 21 2.78 -4.84 -11.97
CA ALA A 21 2.63 -5.66 -10.78
C ALA A 21 3.53 -5.18 -9.63
N SER A 22 4.77 -4.78 -9.92
CA SER A 22 5.71 -4.26 -8.92
C SER A 22 5.22 -2.95 -8.32
N VAL A 23 4.68 -2.04 -9.16
CA VAL A 23 4.08 -0.78 -8.69
C VAL A 23 2.90 -1.08 -7.77
N LEU A 24 1.97 -1.96 -8.17
CA LEU A 24 0.84 -2.33 -7.33
C LEU A 24 1.29 -3.00 -6.02
N PHE A 25 2.31 -3.84 -6.07
CA PHE A 25 2.87 -4.50 -4.91
C PHE A 25 3.40 -3.49 -3.89
N VAL A 26 4.17 -2.49 -4.33
CA VAL A 26 4.66 -1.41 -3.47
C VAL A 26 3.52 -0.51 -3.00
N TRP A 27 2.56 -0.19 -3.88
CA TRP A 27 1.41 0.65 -3.56
C TRP A 27 0.56 0.08 -2.42
N PHE A 28 0.34 -1.23 -2.42
CA PHE A 28 -0.46 -1.95 -1.41
C PHE A 28 0.39 -2.66 -0.34
N LEU A 29 1.69 -2.36 -0.25
CA LEU A 29 2.59 -2.92 0.75
C LEU A 29 2.08 -2.72 2.20
N PRO A 30 1.53 -1.56 2.61
CA PRO A 30 0.95 -1.40 3.94
C PRO A 30 -0.19 -2.38 4.23
N ALA A 31 -1.04 -2.66 3.24
CA ALA A 31 -2.14 -3.61 3.39
C ALA A 31 -1.64 -5.04 3.55
N MET A 32 -0.56 -5.42 2.84
CA MET A 32 0.10 -6.71 3.01
C MET A 32 0.69 -6.87 4.41
N VAL A 33 1.36 -5.85 4.93
CA VAL A 33 1.86 -5.82 6.31
C VAL A 33 0.70 -5.99 7.29
N ALA A 34 -0.40 -5.27 7.08
CA ALA A 34 -1.58 -5.38 7.91
C ALA A 34 -2.20 -6.79 7.89
N MET A 35 -2.08 -7.56 6.79
CA MET A 35 -2.57 -8.94 6.76
C MET A 35 -1.83 -9.85 7.73
N MET A 36 -0.55 -9.58 7.99
CA MET A 36 0.23 -10.33 8.97
C MET A 36 -0.03 -9.84 10.40
N PHE A 37 -0.01 -8.52 10.63
CA PHE A 37 0.00 -7.95 11.98
C PHE A 37 -1.37 -7.49 12.50
N ASN A 38 -2.33 -7.17 11.62
CA ASN A 38 -3.61 -6.56 11.99
C ASN A 38 -4.77 -6.97 11.07
N ARG A 39 -5.02 -8.29 10.98
CA ARG A 39 -6.06 -8.90 10.11
C ARG A 39 -7.44 -8.25 10.22
N LYS A 40 -7.79 -7.72 11.41
CA LYS A 40 -9.08 -7.06 11.65
C LYS A 40 -9.23 -5.72 10.92
N GLN A 41 -8.14 -4.99 10.67
CA GLN A 41 -8.18 -3.67 10.02
C GLN A 41 -7.59 -3.64 8.63
N VAL A 42 -7.17 -4.79 8.08
CA VAL A 42 -6.67 -4.91 6.70
C VAL A 42 -7.60 -4.20 5.71
N LYS A 43 -8.92 -4.38 5.84
CA LYS A 43 -9.89 -3.76 4.93
C LYS A 43 -9.82 -2.23 4.96
N LEU A 44 -9.68 -1.63 6.15
CA LEU A 44 -9.57 -0.17 6.30
C LEU A 44 -8.23 0.33 5.74
N ILE A 45 -7.15 -0.38 6.04
CA ILE A 45 -5.80 -0.05 5.57
C ILE A 45 -5.70 -0.17 4.04
N ALA A 46 -6.30 -1.21 3.45
CA ALA A 46 -6.35 -1.40 2.00
C ALA A 46 -7.12 -0.28 1.29
N LEU A 47 -8.25 0.16 1.85
CA LEU A 47 -8.99 1.32 1.32
C LEU A 47 -8.17 2.61 1.46
N ALA A 48 -7.45 2.78 2.58
CA ALA A 48 -6.59 3.93 2.79
C ALA A 48 -5.39 3.97 1.84
N CYS A 49 -4.90 2.81 1.36
CA CYS A 49 -3.80 2.76 0.37
C CYS A 49 -4.16 3.41 -0.98
N ILE A 50 -5.45 3.44 -1.35
CA ILE A 50 -5.90 4.05 -2.62
C ILE A 50 -5.58 5.56 -2.65
N PRO A 51 -6.06 6.39 -1.70
CA PRO A 51 -5.67 7.80 -1.62
C PRO A 51 -4.24 7.98 -1.08
N ALA A 52 -3.76 7.11 -0.18
CA ALA A 52 -2.45 7.29 0.45
C ALA A 52 -1.28 7.07 -0.52
N GLY A 53 -1.41 6.23 -1.54
CA GLY A 53 -0.32 6.03 -2.50
C GLY A 53 0.00 7.28 -3.34
N PHE A 54 -0.88 8.28 -3.37
CA PHE A 54 -0.59 9.59 -3.98
C PHE A 54 0.28 10.50 -3.09
N SER A 55 0.51 10.16 -1.82
CA SER A 55 1.30 10.97 -0.88
C SER A 55 2.20 10.09 -0.01
N LEU A 56 3.52 10.31 -0.09
CA LEU A 56 4.50 9.57 0.70
C LEU A 56 4.24 9.65 2.21
N ILE A 57 3.76 10.80 2.70
CA ILE A 57 3.46 11.00 4.13
C ILE A 57 2.25 10.14 4.53
N ALA A 58 1.18 10.16 3.73
CA ALA A 58 0.01 9.34 4.00
C ALA A 58 0.35 7.84 3.91
N TRP A 59 1.12 7.44 2.89
CA TRP A 59 1.58 6.07 2.72
C TRP A 59 2.42 5.59 3.91
N GLY A 60 3.36 6.41 4.37
CA GLY A 60 4.16 6.15 5.58
C GLY A 60 3.30 6.03 6.84
N GLY A 61 2.32 6.91 7.02
CA GLY A 61 1.37 6.85 8.14
C GLY A 61 0.55 5.56 8.15
N VAL A 62 0.04 5.14 7.00
CA VAL A 62 -0.68 3.87 6.84
C VAL A 62 0.25 2.67 7.11
N MET A 63 1.53 2.76 6.74
CA MET A 63 2.52 1.72 7.03
C MET A 63 2.78 1.58 8.53
N VAL A 64 2.99 2.68 9.26
CA VAL A 64 3.12 2.65 10.72
C VAL A 64 1.85 2.10 11.37
N TRP A 65 0.67 2.48 10.85
CA TRP A 65 -0.61 1.95 11.32
C TRP A 65 -0.75 0.44 11.07
N ALA A 66 -0.23 -0.07 9.95
CA ALA A 66 -0.22 -1.50 9.66
C ALA A 66 0.59 -2.32 10.68
N PHE A 67 1.74 -1.80 11.15
CA PHE A 67 2.55 -2.45 12.20
C PHE A 67 1.95 -2.30 13.60
N THR A 68 1.49 -1.11 13.95
CA THR A 68 1.03 -0.77 15.31
C THR A 68 -0.38 -1.30 15.60
N GLY A 69 -1.18 -1.38 14.55
CA GLY A 69 -2.59 -1.73 14.58
C GLY A 69 -3.47 -0.72 15.31
N ASN A 70 -4.67 -1.14 15.72
CA ASN A 70 -5.62 -0.25 16.39
C ASN A 70 -5.21 0.04 17.84
N MET A 71 -4.23 0.90 18.06
CA MET A 71 -3.86 1.34 19.42
C MET A 71 -5.02 2.07 20.10
N VAL A 72 -5.85 2.77 19.32
CA VAL A 72 -7.01 3.55 19.81
C VAL A 72 -8.09 2.67 20.46
N ASN A 73 -8.41 1.49 19.92
CA ASN A 73 -9.36 0.57 20.58
C ASN A 73 -8.84 0.02 21.92
N ARG A 74 -7.52 -0.03 22.11
CA ARG A 74 -6.92 -0.58 23.33
C ARG A 74 -7.16 0.35 24.52
N PHE A 75 -7.23 1.66 24.26
CA PHE A 75 -7.54 2.66 25.28
C PHE A 75 -9.03 2.81 25.57
N ASN A 76 -9.91 2.35 24.68
CA ASN A 76 -11.37 2.50 24.82
C ASN A 76 -12.05 1.33 25.58
N THR A 77 -11.27 0.38 26.12
CA THR A 77 -11.78 -0.83 26.79
C THR A 77 -11.45 -0.92 28.29
N ASN A 78 -11.09 0.18 28.95
CA ASN A 78 -11.06 0.24 30.42
C ASN A 78 -11.51 1.59 30.95
N PRO A 79 -12.74 1.65 31.50
CA PRO A 79 -12.99 2.29 32.77
C PRO A 79 -13.34 1.19 33.78
N SER A 80 -12.33 0.71 34.52
CA SER A 80 -12.49 0.00 35.79
C SER A 80 -12.84 1.00 36.89
#